data_AF-A0A2V6TWF0-F1
#
_entry.id   AF-A0A2V6TWF0-F1
#
_cell.length_a   1.000
_cell.length_b   1.000
_cell.length_c   1.000
_cell.angle_alpha   90.00
_cell.angle_beta   90.00
_cell.angle_gamma   90.00
#
_symmetry.space_group_name_H-M   'P 1'
#
loop_
_entity.id
_entity.type
_entity.pdbx_description
1 polymer ?
#
loop_
_entity_poly.entity_id
_entity_poly.type
_entity_poly.pdbx_seq_one_letter_code
_entity_poly.pdbx_strand_id
1 'polypeptide(L)'
;MTMRQLSRRAFLKTTVAGAAVAGVPLPLRAQPKTFKIGAIHPVTGPLAEPGQACRLGAQLAVEAVNAAGGVKGKGGLQLELLVGDTQSKPENGRVEAERVVNQGAQMLMGSFDSGSTAAMVSVAQQK
;
A
#
# COMPACT_ATOMS: atom_id res chain seq x y z
N MET A 1 57.30 28.10 14.94
CA MET A 1 56.08 27.31 14.69
C MET A 1 55.00 27.84 15.64
N THR A 2 54.17 28.79 15.20
CA THR A 2 53.30 29.60 16.08
C THR A 2 51.85 29.21 15.86
N MET A 3 51.23 28.57 16.86
CA MET A 3 49.82 28.16 16.80
C MET A 3 48.89 29.39 16.78
N ARG A 4 48.05 29.48 15.74
CA ARG A 4 46.98 30.48 15.62
C ARG A 4 45.88 30.16 16.65
N GLN A 5 45.74 31.01 17.66
CA GLN A 5 44.66 30.93 18.65
C GLN A 5 43.34 31.39 18.00
N LEU A 6 42.36 30.49 17.89
CA LEU A 6 40.99 30.82 17.47
C LEU A 6 40.33 31.67 18.57
N SER A 7 39.99 32.92 18.25
CA SER A 7 39.36 33.81 19.23
C SER A 7 37.89 33.43 19.44
N ARG A 8 37.41 33.53 20.69
CA ARG A 8 36.02 33.25 21.08
C ARG A 8 34.97 33.99 20.24
N ARG A 9 35.32 35.16 19.69
CA ARG A 9 34.47 35.94 18.77
C ARG A 9 34.35 35.31 17.38
N ALA A 10 35.38 34.62 16.90
CA ALA A 10 35.31 33.88 15.64
C ALA A 10 34.37 32.68 15.77
N PHE A 11 34.42 31.98 16.91
CA PHE A 11 33.54 30.84 17.22
C PHE A 11 32.06 31.26 17.30
N LEU A 12 31.76 32.38 17.96
CA LEU A 12 30.40 32.94 18.07
C LEU A 12 29.82 33.41 16.72
N LYS A 13 30.66 33.91 15.80
CA LYS A 13 30.20 34.31 14.47
C LYS A 13 29.91 33.11 13.56
N THR A 14 30.64 32.01 13.71
CA THR A 14 30.41 30.78 12.93
C THR A 14 29.17 30.00 13.38
N THR A 15 28.82 30.03 14.67
CA THR A 15 27.64 29.31 15.19
C THR A 15 26.31 29.95 14.81
N VAL A 16 26.24 31.29 14.71
CA VAL A 16 25.00 31.99 14.26
C VAL A 16 24.72 31.75 12.78
N ALA A 17 25.75 31.65 11.94
CA ALA A 17 25.59 31.31 10.51
C ALA A 17 25.17 29.84 10.30
N GLY A 18 25.65 28.92 11.14
CA GLY A 18 25.25 27.51 11.09
C GLY A 18 23.81 27.24 11.56
N ALA A 19 23.31 28.02 12.52
CA ALA A 19 21.96 27.84 13.06
C ALA A 19 20.85 28.32 12.10
N ALA A 20 21.15 29.22 11.16
CA ALA A 20 20.15 29.75 10.22
C ALA A 20 19.66 28.73 9.19
N VAL A 21 20.42 27.66 8.91
CA VAL A 21 20.04 26.62 7.94
C VAL A 21 19.10 25.56 8.54
N ALA A 22 19.09 25.41 9.87
CA ALA A 22 18.24 24.43 10.57
C ALA A 22 16.76 24.85 10.65
N GLY A 23 16.42 26.09 10.33
CA GLY A 23 15.07 26.65 10.43
C GLY A 23 14.25 26.64 9.15
N VAL A 24 14.78 26.16 8.02
CA VAL A 24 14.01 26.06 6.79
C VAL A 24 13.11 24.82 6.89
N PRO A 25 11.77 24.96 6.94
CA PRO A 25 10.88 23.81 6.93
C PRO A 25 11.06 23.10 5.59
N LEU A 26 11.82 21.99 5.60
CA LEU A 26 11.80 21.06 4.48
C LEU A 26 10.34 20.60 4.33
N PRO A 27 9.79 20.56 3.10
CA PRO A 27 8.48 19.99 2.90
C PRO A 27 8.55 18.52 3.32
N LEU A 28 8.04 18.24 4.53
CA LEU A 28 7.87 16.90 5.04
C LEU A 28 6.80 16.26 4.14
N ARG A 29 7.22 15.60 3.07
CA ARG A 29 6.30 14.83 2.23
C ARG A 29 5.77 13.70 3.09
N ALA A 30 4.50 13.81 3.50
CA ALA A 30 3.81 12.74 4.18
C ALA A 30 4.00 11.44 3.37
N GLN A 31 4.33 10.34 4.05
CA GLN A 31 4.45 9.05 3.38
C GLN A 31 3.14 8.78 2.60
N PRO A 32 3.24 8.36 1.33
CA PRO A 32 2.06 8.09 0.54
C PRO A 32 1.23 7.03 1.28
N LYS A 33 -0.04 7.34 1.53
CA LYS A 33 -0.96 6.39 2.15
C LYS A 33 -1.05 5.13 1.26
N THR A 34 -1.13 3.96 1.88
CA THR A 34 -1.34 2.71 1.16
C THR A 34 -2.83 2.42 1.07
N PHE A 35 -3.32 2.16 -0.13
CA PHE A 35 -4.67 1.68 -0.40
C PHE A 35 -4.64 0.17 -0.54
N LYS A 36 -5.29 -0.52 0.40
CA LYS A 36 -5.31 -1.98 0.46
C LYS A 36 -6.50 -2.53 -0.31
N ILE A 37 -6.24 -3.49 -1.17
CA ILE A 37 -7.22 -4.13 -2.04
C ILE A 37 -7.26 -5.63 -1.70
N GLY A 38 -8.42 -6.12 -1.29
CA GLY A 38 -8.68 -7.55 -1.09
C GLY A 38 -8.83 -8.25 -2.44
N ALA A 39 -7.84 -9.03 -2.86
CA ALA A 39 -7.82 -9.78 -4.12
C ALA A 39 -8.11 -11.26 -3.86
N ILE A 40 -9.38 -11.62 -3.92
CA ILE A 40 -9.88 -12.96 -3.56
C ILE A 40 -10.18 -13.73 -4.85
N HIS A 41 -9.41 -14.78 -5.12
CA HIS A 41 -9.51 -15.57 -6.36
C HIS A 41 -9.47 -17.07 -6.00
N PRO A 42 -10.16 -17.97 -6.74
CA PRO A 42 -10.03 -19.41 -6.56
C PRO A 42 -8.70 -19.88 -7.15
N VAL A 43 -7.59 -19.77 -6.43
CA VAL A 43 -6.26 -20.19 -6.94
C VAL A 43 -5.98 -21.67 -6.70
N THR A 44 -6.89 -22.33 -5.98
CA THR A 44 -6.95 -23.78 -5.80
C THR A 44 -8.35 -24.30 -6.13
N GLY A 45 -8.45 -25.62 -6.34
CA GLY A 45 -9.69 -26.29 -6.72
C GLY A 45 -9.94 -26.31 -8.24
N PRO A 46 -11.17 -26.65 -8.68
CA PRO A 46 -11.50 -26.80 -10.09
C PRO A 46 -11.29 -25.54 -10.96
N LEU A 47 -11.30 -24.36 -10.33
CA LEU A 47 -11.15 -23.06 -10.99
C LEU A 47 -9.74 -22.47 -10.83
N ALA A 48 -8.75 -23.27 -10.42
CA ALA A 48 -7.40 -22.82 -10.09
C ALA A 48 -6.69 -22.09 -11.23
N GLU A 49 -6.72 -22.64 -12.45
CA GLU A 49 -6.01 -22.07 -13.60
C GLU A 49 -6.44 -20.62 -13.91
N PRO A 50 -7.73 -20.33 -14.13
CA PRO A 50 -8.14 -18.95 -14.38
C PRO A 50 -7.94 -18.06 -13.13
N GLY A 51 -8.11 -18.60 -11.92
CA GLY A 51 -7.89 -17.85 -10.69
C GLY A 51 -6.43 -17.41 -10.50
N GLN A 52 -5.47 -18.27 -10.86
CA GLN A 52 -4.04 -17.95 -10.83
C GLN A 52 -3.67 -16.89 -11.87
N ALA A 53 -4.20 -17.00 -13.10
CA ALA A 53 -4.02 -16.00 -14.14
C ALA A 53 -4.53 -14.62 -13.71
N CYS A 54 -5.75 -14.56 -13.14
CA CYS A 54 -6.32 -13.31 -12.62
C CYS A 54 -5.50 -12.73 -11.46
N ARG A 55 -5.04 -13.57 -10.53
CA ARG A 55 -4.19 -13.12 -9.41
C ARG A 55 -2.87 -12.53 -9.92
N LEU A 56 -2.22 -13.18 -10.87
CA LEU A 56 -0.99 -12.69 -11.48
C LEU A 56 -1.23 -11.35 -12.18
N GLY A 57 -2.31 -11.22 -12.95
CA GLY A 57 -2.70 -9.96 -13.58
C GLY A 57 -2.90 -8.82 -12.58
N ALA A 58 -3.56 -9.09 -11.46
CA ALA A 58 -3.75 -8.12 -10.38
C ALA A 58 -2.41 -7.68 -9.76
N GLN A 59 -1.50 -8.64 -9.49
CA GLN A 59 -0.16 -8.36 -8.95
C GLN A 59 0.66 -7.48 -9.89
N LEU A 60 0.74 -7.86 -11.16
CA LEU A 60 1.45 -7.09 -12.19
C LEU A 60 0.88 -5.67 -12.34
N ALA A 61 -0.44 -5.52 -12.27
CA ALA A 61 -1.08 -4.20 -12.34
C ALA A 61 -0.69 -3.32 -11.14
N VAL A 62 -0.71 -3.87 -9.93
CA VAL A 62 -0.32 -3.14 -8.71
C VAL A 62 1.16 -2.78 -8.73
N GLU A 63 2.03 -3.71 -9.13
CA GLU A 63 3.46 -3.45 -9.29
C GLU A 63 3.72 -2.34 -10.31
N ALA A 64 3.07 -2.38 -11.48
CA ALA A 64 3.21 -1.36 -12.51
C ALA A 64 2.74 0.02 -12.03
N VAL A 65 1.59 0.09 -11.33
CA VAL A 65 1.07 1.35 -10.77
C VAL A 65 2.03 1.92 -9.73
N ASN A 66 2.51 1.08 -8.81
CA ASN A 66 3.43 1.50 -7.75
C ASN A 66 4.78 1.94 -8.31
N ALA A 67 5.32 1.20 -9.29
CA ALA A 67 6.55 1.55 -10.00
C ALA A 67 6.43 2.88 -10.78
N ALA A 68 5.24 3.21 -11.27
CA ALA A 68 4.93 4.50 -11.90
C ALA A 68 4.73 5.66 -10.90
N GLY A 69 4.98 5.44 -9.61
CA GLY A 69 4.85 6.44 -8.55
C GLY A 69 3.49 6.44 -7.84
N GLY A 70 2.70 5.37 -7.98
CA GLY A 70 1.37 5.23 -7.38
C GLY A 70 0.27 5.94 -8.18
N VAL A 71 -0.93 6.03 -7.59
CA VAL A 71 -2.10 6.63 -8.25
C VAL A 71 -1.94 8.15 -8.35
N LYS A 72 -1.65 8.65 -9.55
CA LYS A 72 -1.37 10.08 -9.84
C LYS A 72 -2.44 11.04 -9.31
N GLY A 73 -3.72 10.73 -9.53
CA GLY A 73 -4.86 11.55 -9.06
C GLY A 73 -5.08 11.52 -7.54
N LYS A 74 -4.33 10.72 -6.80
CA LYS A 74 -4.39 10.58 -5.33
C LYS A 74 -3.06 10.89 -4.66
N GLY A 75 -2.22 11.71 -5.30
CA GLY A 75 -0.94 12.15 -4.72
C GLY A 75 0.11 11.05 -4.63
N GLY A 76 0.09 10.07 -5.54
CA GLY A 76 1.02 8.94 -5.53
C GLY A 76 0.67 7.86 -4.51
N LEU A 77 -0.63 7.71 -4.22
CA LEU A 77 -1.17 6.67 -3.35
C LEU A 77 -0.68 5.28 -3.80
N GLN A 78 -0.01 4.56 -2.90
CA GLN A 78 0.52 3.23 -3.18
C GLN A 78 -0.57 2.19 -3.02
N LEU A 79 -0.51 1.10 -3.78
CA LEU A 79 -1.47 0.00 -3.72
C LEU A 79 -0.85 -1.23 -3.04
N GLU A 80 -1.64 -1.94 -2.24
CA GLU A 80 -1.27 -3.21 -1.61
C GLU A 80 -2.36 -4.24 -1.87
N LEU A 81 -1.97 -5.45 -2.28
CA LEU A 81 -2.91 -6.57 -2.45
C LEU A 81 -2.92 -7.46 -1.22
N LEU A 82 -4.08 -7.59 -0.60
CA LEU A 82 -4.38 -8.62 0.38
C LEU A 82 -5.00 -9.80 -0.35
N VAL A 83 -4.20 -10.84 -0.61
CA VAL A 83 -4.63 -11.99 -1.39
C VAL A 83 -5.45 -12.96 -0.56
N GLY A 84 -6.52 -13.52 -1.13
CA GLY A 84 -7.35 -14.58 -0.53
C GLY A 84 -7.68 -15.68 -1.52
N ASP A 85 -7.90 -16.90 -1.02
CA ASP A 85 -8.24 -18.07 -1.83
C ASP A 85 -9.59 -18.66 -1.46
N THR A 86 -10.52 -18.69 -2.40
CA THR A 86 -11.84 -19.30 -2.18
C THR A 86 -11.81 -20.82 -2.30
N GLN A 87 -10.77 -21.41 -2.86
CA GLN A 87 -10.68 -22.85 -3.15
C GLN A 87 -11.88 -23.36 -3.98
N SER A 88 -12.48 -22.47 -4.78
CA SER A 88 -13.73 -22.73 -5.52
C SER A 88 -14.93 -23.08 -4.64
N LYS A 89 -14.98 -22.58 -3.40
CA LYS A 89 -16.07 -22.78 -2.44
C LYS A 89 -16.68 -21.44 -2.01
N PRO A 90 -17.99 -21.23 -2.18
CA PRO A 90 -18.65 -19.98 -1.80
C PRO A 90 -18.45 -19.58 -0.33
N GLU A 91 -18.41 -20.56 0.58
CA GLU A 91 -18.26 -20.34 2.02
C GLU A 91 -16.92 -19.67 2.34
N ASN A 92 -15.87 -20.06 1.62
CA ASN A 92 -14.54 -19.46 1.78
C ASN A 92 -14.49 -18.03 1.23
N GLY A 93 -15.35 -17.68 0.25
CA GLY A 93 -15.46 -16.31 -0.25
C GLY A 93 -15.81 -15.32 0.85
N ARG A 94 -16.77 -15.66 1.72
CA ARG A 94 -17.13 -14.83 2.88
C ARG A 94 -15.98 -14.75 3.90
N VAL A 95 -15.38 -15.89 4.24
CA VAL A 95 -14.29 -15.96 5.23
C VAL A 95 -13.10 -15.11 4.79
N GLU A 96 -12.68 -15.22 3.53
CA GLU A 96 -11.57 -14.44 2.99
C GLU A 96 -11.91 -12.95 2.89
N ALA A 97 -13.15 -12.60 2.52
CA ALA A 97 -13.62 -11.21 2.52
C ALA A 97 -13.56 -10.58 3.91
N GLU A 98 -14.09 -11.25 4.92
CA GLU A 98 -14.03 -10.78 6.31
C GLU A 98 -12.57 -10.61 6.76
N ARG A 99 -11.70 -11.57 6.43
CA ARG A 99 -10.27 -11.52 6.77
C ARG A 99 -9.58 -10.30 6.17
N VAL A 100 -9.72 -10.06 4.87
CA VAL A 100 -9.03 -8.92 4.21
C VAL A 100 -9.65 -7.59 4.61
N VAL A 101 -10.97 -7.52 4.84
CA VAL A 101 -11.65 -6.33 5.38
C VAL A 101 -11.13 -6.00 6.78
N ASN A 102 -10.94 -7.00 7.64
CA ASN A 102 -10.38 -6.80 8.98
C ASN A 102 -8.89 -6.41 8.96
N GLN A 103 -8.15 -6.77 7.91
CA GLN A 103 -6.79 -6.29 7.65
C GLN A 103 -6.75 -4.86 7.04
N GLY A 104 -7.93 -4.27 6.85
CA GLY A 104 -8.11 -2.92 6.36
C GLY A 104 -8.15 -2.82 4.84
N ALA A 105 -8.66 -3.82 4.11
CA ALA A 105 -9.00 -3.64 2.70
C ALA A 105 -10.08 -2.55 2.54
N GLN A 106 -9.88 -1.61 1.61
CA GLN A 106 -10.88 -0.60 1.24
C GLN A 106 -11.72 -1.04 0.02
N MET A 107 -11.27 -2.05 -0.71
CA MET A 107 -11.95 -2.58 -1.89
C MET A 107 -11.79 -4.10 -1.92
N LEU A 108 -12.82 -4.80 -2.38
CA LEU A 108 -12.76 -6.23 -2.68
C LEU A 108 -12.83 -6.45 -4.19
N MET A 109 -12.05 -7.40 -4.71
CA MET A 109 -12.02 -7.78 -6.11
C MET A 109 -11.66 -9.27 -6.28
N GLY A 110 -11.86 -9.80 -7.50
CA GLY A 110 -11.24 -11.05 -7.95
C GLY A 110 -12.15 -12.28 -8.00
N SER A 111 -13.27 -12.27 -7.28
CA SER A 111 -14.24 -13.36 -7.37
C SER A 111 -14.92 -13.33 -8.74
N PHE A 112 -14.85 -14.44 -9.46
CA PHE A 112 -15.46 -14.58 -10.78
C PHE A 112 -16.58 -15.62 -10.82
N ASP A 113 -16.61 -16.57 -9.88
CA ASP A 113 -17.75 -17.47 -9.74
C ASP A 113 -18.88 -16.78 -8.97
N SER A 114 -20.13 -16.99 -9.39
CA SER A 114 -21.28 -16.24 -8.84
C SER A 114 -21.52 -16.53 -7.35
N GLY A 115 -21.23 -17.76 -6.89
CA GLY A 115 -21.45 -18.16 -5.50
C GLY A 115 -20.53 -17.43 -4.53
N SER A 116 -19.22 -17.45 -4.80
CA SER A 116 -18.25 -16.69 -4.01
C SER A 116 -18.49 -15.18 -4.12
N THR A 117 -18.92 -14.70 -5.30
CA THR A 117 -19.21 -13.27 -5.51
C THR A 117 -20.36 -12.82 -4.62
N ALA A 118 -21.47 -13.56 -4.59
CA ALA A 118 -22.62 -13.25 -3.75
C ALA A 118 -22.25 -13.27 -2.25
N ALA A 119 -21.44 -14.26 -1.83
CA ALA A 119 -20.94 -14.35 -0.47
C ALA A 119 -20.10 -13.13 -0.07
N MET A 120 -19.19 -12.68 -0.95
CA MET A 120 -18.35 -11.50 -0.72
C MET A 120 -19.15 -10.19 -0.69
N VAL A 121 -20.14 -10.04 -1.56
CA VAL A 121 -20.99 -8.82 -1.61
C VAL A 121 -21.67 -8.58 -0.25
N SER A 122 -22.15 -9.64 0.41
CA SER A 122 -22.78 -9.51 1.73
C SER A 122 -21.84 -8.90 2.78
N VAL A 123 -20.53 -9.18 2.70
CA VAL A 123 -19.51 -8.62 3.60
C VAL A 123 -19.23 -7.16 3.24
N ALA A 124 -19.13 -6.86 1.94
CA ALA A 124 -18.88 -5.51 1.45
C ALA A 124 -19.97 -4.52 1.83
N GLN A 125 -21.23 -4.97 1.96
CA GLN A 125 -22.36 -4.12 2.33
C GLN A 125 -22.46 -3.83 3.84
N GLN A 126 -21.74 -4.57 4.69
CA GLN A 126 -21.82 -4.42 6.15
C GLN A 126 -20.96 -3.29 6.71
N LYS A 127 -20.04 -2.71 5.93
CA LYS A 127 -19.12 -1.64 6.34
C LYS A 127 -19.15 -0.48 5.37
#